data_AF-A1WTQ9-F1
#
_entry.id   AF-A1WTQ9-F1
#
_cell.length_a   1.000
_cell.length_b   1.000
_cell.length_c   1.000
_cell.angle_alpha   90.00
_cell.angle_beta   90.00
_cell.angle_gamma   90.00
#
_symmetry.space_group_name_H-M   'P 1'
#
loop_
_entity.id
_entity.type
_entity.pdbx_description
1 polymer ?
#
loop_
_entity_poly.entity_id
_entity_poly.type
_entity_poly.pdbx_seq_one_letter_code
_entity_poly.pdbx_strand_id
1 'polypeptide(L)'
;MLPQFRIGAAVRVTRNIRNDGTYPGVARGELLVPRGSVGYVRDVGTFLQDQIIYTVFFLDQDRMVGCREEELMDAASHWVETRFECRDRVTPTRRLAVQGEVVAEPGAVGEILRVVRDAPTGPAYQVRFPGHTLQVPEHALAALAAEVPAVTDEDVERFYHENPERFRRDETRTVRHLLITINDDFPENTRQRAWARAEKLTGKLAADPRGFAAAAERHSECPSALHGGLVGRVPRGQLHEELDAALFEMAAGEVRGPVETAMGLHVLLCETIHPPDVAPLDDELRERIRGALQEQRARQVQRDRARIGQGGESHEPSGVG
;
A
#
# COMPACT_ATOMS: atom_id res chain seq x y z
N MET A 1 -3.48 2.52 -48.64
CA MET A 1 -2.61 1.40 -48.24
C MET A 1 -3.44 0.13 -48.20
N LEU A 2 -2.88 -1.04 -48.54
CA LEU A 2 -3.57 -2.33 -48.41
C LEU A 2 -3.24 -2.91 -47.03
N PRO A 3 -4.23 -3.45 -46.29
CA PRO A 3 -3.98 -4.03 -44.98
C PRO A 3 -3.21 -5.34 -45.09
N GLN A 4 -2.17 -5.50 -44.27
CA GLN A 4 -1.39 -6.73 -44.12
C GLN A 4 -2.22 -7.88 -43.54
N PHE A 5 -3.10 -7.61 -42.57
CA PHE A 5 -3.92 -8.64 -41.91
C PHE A 5 -5.39 -8.55 -42.34
N ARG A 6 -6.00 -9.71 -42.55
CA ARG A 6 -7.42 -9.83 -42.92
C ARG A 6 -8.30 -10.02 -41.68
N ILE A 7 -9.58 -9.64 -41.76
CA ILE A 7 -10.56 -9.93 -40.72
C ILE A 7 -10.58 -11.44 -40.43
N GLY A 8 -10.55 -11.79 -39.15
CA GLY A 8 -10.44 -13.16 -38.65
C GLY A 8 -9.01 -13.67 -38.50
N ALA A 9 -7.99 -12.95 -38.98
CA ALA A 9 -6.59 -13.35 -38.79
C ALA A 9 -6.22 -13.32 -37.29
N ALA A 10 -5.50 -14.35 -36.85
CA ALA A 10 -4.87 -14.37 -35.54
C ALA A 10 -3.59 -13.54 -35.59
N VAL A 11 -3.50 -12.54 -34.73
CA VAL A 11 -2.36 -11.62 -34.63
C VAL A 11 -1.83 -11.60 -33.20
N ARG A 12 -0.54 -11.43 -33.05
CA ARG A 12 0.13 -11.25 -31.75
C ARG A 12 0.59 -9.81 -31.62
N VAL A 13 0.35 -9.20 -30.45
CA VAL A 13 0.90 -7.87 -30.18
C VAL A 13 2.40 -7.93 -29.89
N THR A 14 3.17 -7.12 -30.59
CA THR A 14 4.64 -7.10 -30.49
C THR A 14 5.15 -6.22 -29.35
N ARG A 15 4.28 -5.33 -28.85
CA ARG A 15 4.50 -4.42 -27.74
C ARG A 15 3.26 -4.35 -26.84
N ASN A 16 3.42 -3.78 -25.66
CA ASN A 16 2.30 -3.54 -24.76
C ASN A 16 1.39 -2.45 -25.35
N ILE A 17 0.10 -2.75 -25.50
CA ILE A 17 -0.87 -1.78 -25.97
C ILE A 17 -1.42 -1.03 -24.75
N ARG A 18 -1.26 0.29 -24.75
CA ARG A 18 -1.70 1.19 -23.67
C ARG A 18 -2.74 2.16 -24.19
N ASN A 19 -3.57 2.67 -23.29
CA ASN A 19 -4.54 3.69 -23.66
C ASN A 19 -3.82 5.01 -23.98
N ASP A 20 -3.83 5.43 -25.24
CA ASP A 20 -3.30 6.72 -25.68
C ASP A 20 -4.28 7.89 -25.44
N GLY A 21 -5.48 7.58 -24.94
CA GLY A 21 -6.60 8.50 -24.72
C GLY A 21 -7.82 8.17 -25.57
N THR A 22 -7.72 7.21 -26.49
CA THR A 22 -8.81 6.80 -27.38
C THR A 22 -9.71 5.70 -26.80
N TYR A 23 -9.23 4.95 -25.80
CA TYR A 23 -9.99 3.89 -25.17
C TYR A 23 -10.87 4.43 -24.02
N PRO A 24 -12.19 4.20 -24.02
CA PRO A 24 -13.09 4.76 -23.02
C PRO A 24 -12.95 4.09 -21.65
N GLY A 25 -13.10 4.87 -20.57
CA GLY A 25 -13.18 4.36 -19.20
C GLY A 25 -11.86 3.89 -18.58
N VAL A 26 -10.74 3.99 -19.30
CA VAL A 26 -9.41 3.62 -18.84
C VAL A 26 -8.53 4.88 -18.80
N ALA A 27 -7.71 5.07 -17.76
CA ALA A 27 -6.85 6.25 -17.68
C ALA A 27 -5.79 6.26 -18.80
N ARG A 28 -5.43 7.44 -19.32
CA ARG A 28 -4.36 7.56 -20.30
C ARG A 28 -3.07 6.96 -19.73
N GLY A 29 -2.41 6.11 -20.50
CA GLY A 29 -1.22 5.36 -20.14
C GLY A 29 -1.47 4.01 -19.45
N GLU A 30 -2.69 3.68 -19.06
CA GLU A 30 -2.98 2.33 -18.53
C GLU A 30 -2.81 1.24 -19.58
N LEU A 31 -2.40 0.06 -19.12
CA LEU A 31 -2.20 -1.12 -19.96
C LEU A 31 -3.56 -1.68 -20.40
N LEU A 32 -3.75 -1.85 -21.70
CA LEU A 32 -4.93 -2.50 -22.28
C LEU A 32 -4.65 -3.97 -22.59
N VAL A 33 -3.54 -4.25 -23.27
CA VAL A 33 -3.17 -5.59 -23.72
C VAL A 33 -1.67 -5.79 -23.53
N PRO A 34 -1.23 -6.83 -22.78
CA PRO A 34 0.19 -7.11 -22.64
C PRO A 34 0.78 -7.63 -23.96
N ARG A 35 2.06 -7.33 -24.21
CA ARG A 35 2.80 -7.86 -25.36
C ARG A 35 2.77 -9.39 -25.36
N GLY A 36 2.82 -10.00 -26.54
CA GLY A 36 2.72 -11.45 -26.70
C GLY A 36 1.29 -11.98 -26.67
N SER A 37 0.31 -11.19 -26.21
CA SER A 37 -1.11 -11.56 -26.30
C SER A 37 -1.52 -11.78 -27.74
N VAL A 38 -2.27 -12.86 -27.95
CA VAL A 38 -2.85 -13.20 -29.25
C VAL A 38 -4.30 -12.73 -29.27
N GLY A 39 -4.66 -12.05 -30.35
CA GLY A 39 -6.02 -11.60 -30.62
C GLY A 39 -6.44 -11.91 -32.05
N TYR A 40 -7.70 -11.65 -32.35
CA TYR A 40 -8.28 -11.88 -33.67
C TYR A 40 -8.76 -10.56 -34.27
N VAL A 41 -8.32 -10.25 -35.49
CA VAL A 41 -8.74 -9.04 -36.21
C VAL A 41 -10.25 -9.10 -36.42
N ARG A 42 -10.99 -8.08 -35.97
CA ARG A 42 -12.45 -7.97 -36.11
C ARG A 42 -12.84 -6.95 -37.16
N ASP A 43 -12.09 -5.87 -37.26
CA ASP A 43 -12.32 -4.81 -38.23
C ASP A 43 -11.00 -4.16 -38.64
N VAL A 44 -10.99 -3.51 -39.80
CA VAL A 44 -9.83 -2.77 -40.32
C VAL A 44 -10.31 -1.40 -40.78
N GLY A 45 -9.97 -0.39 -39.99
CA GLY A 45 -10.32 1.00 -40.25
C GLY A 45 -9.12 1.83 -40.71
N THR A 46 -9.37 3.11 -40.96
CA THR A 46 -8.32 4.10 -41.19
C THR A 46 -8.46 5.26 -40.21
N PHE A 47 -7.34 5.77 -39.72
CA PHE A 47 -7.24 6.97 -38.89
C PHE A 47 -6.52 8.06 -39.68
N LEU A 48 -7.06 9.28 -39.69
CA LEU A 48 -6.56 10.43 -40.47
C LEU A 48 -6.33 10.12 -41.95
N GLN A 49 -7.12 9.20 -42.53
CA GLN A 49 -7.06 8.73 -43.94
C GLN A 49 -5.77 7.99 -44.36
N ASP A 50 -4.68 8.08 -43.59
CA ASP A 50 -3.37 7.54 -43.98
C ASP A 50 -2.83 6.42 -43.05
N GLN A 51 -3.44 6.18 -41.89
CA GLN A 51 -2.99 5.13 -40.95
C GLN A 51 -4.01 3.99 -40.87
N ILE A 52 -3.59 2.76 -41.15
CA ILE A 52 -4.42 1.56 -40.96
C ILE A 52 -4.48 1.24 -39.46
N ILE A 53 -5.69 1.08 -38.93
CA ILE A 53 -5.93 0.63 -37.55
C ILE A 53 -6.72 -0.67 -37.58
N TYR A 54 -6.15 -1.70 -36.98
CA TYR A 54 -6.78 -3.01 -36.80
C TYR A 54 -7.54 -3.02 -35.48
N THR A 55 -8.84 -3.23 -35.53
CA THR A 55 -9.62 -3.50 -34.33
C THR A 55 -9.46 -4.97 -33.99
N VAL A 56 -8.71 -5.28 -32.94
CA VAL A 56 -8.36 -6.65 -32.53
C VAL A 56 -9.08 -7.00 -31.26
N PHE A 57 -9.72 -8.17 -31.22
CA PHE A 57 -10.31 -8.72 -30.02
C PHE A 57 -9.34 -9.70 -29.35
N PHE A 58 -8.95 -9.40 -28.11
CA PHE A 58 -8.07 -10.20 -27.29
C PHE A 58 -8.90 -10.99 -26.28
N LEU A 59 -8.96 -12.31 -26.47
CA LEU A 59 -9.83 -13.20 -25.69
C LEU A 59 -9.44 -13.22 -24.21
N ASP A 60 -8.14 -13.33 -23.92
CA ASP A 60 -7.65 -13.47 -22.53
C ASP A 60 -7.89 -12.20 -21.70
N GLN A 61 -7.92 -11.04 -22.35
CA GLN A 61 -8.16 -9.74 -21.71
C GLN A 61 -9.63 -9.33 -21.76
N ASP A 62 -10.47 -10.08 -22.51
CA ASP A 62 -11.87 -9.77 -22.84
C ASP A 62 -12.06 -8.32 -23.33
N ARG A 63 -11.20 -7.89 -24.28
CA ARG A 63 -11.15 -6.48 -24.73
C ARG A 63 -10.94 -6.37 -26.23
N MET A 64 -11.58 -5.36 -26.83
CA MET A 64 -11.40 -4.96 -28.22
C MET A 64 -10.57 -3.69 -28.30
N VAL A 65 -9.41 -3.73 -28.96
CA VAL A 65 -8.45 -2.62 -28.96
C VAL A 65 -8.00 -2.33 -30.39
N GLY A 66 -7.89 -1.05 -30.72
CA GLY A 66 -7.30 -0.59 -31.98
C GLY A 66 -5.77 -0.69 -31.92
N CYS A 67 -5.18 -1.43 -32.83
CA CYS A 67 -3.74 -1.62 -32.96
C CYS A 67 -3.28 -1.12 -34.32
N ARG A 68 -2.10 -0.50 -34.39
CA ARG A 68 -1.45 -0.17 -35.67
C ARG A 68 -0.77 -1.40 -36.27
N GLU A 69 -0.47 -1.37 -37.55
CA GLU A 69 0.18 -2.48 -38.25
C GLU A 69 1.51 -2.87 -37.61
N GLU A 70 2.33 -1.89 -37.22
CA GLU A 70 3.63 -2.12 -36.60
C GLU A 70 3.56 -2.75 -35.19
N GLU A 71 2.36 -2.77 -34.58
CA GLU A 71 2.11 -3.37 -33.27
C GLU A 71 1.72 -4.84 -33.36
N LEU A 72 1.49 -5.35 -34.57
CA LEU A 72 0.97 -6.68 -34.83
C LEU A 72 1.98 -7.51 -35.62
N MET A 73 1.98 -8.80 -35.32
CA MET A 73 2.62 -9.81 -36.16
C MET A 73 1.68 -11.00 -36.32
N ASP A 74 1.91 -11.83 -37.35
CA ASP A 74 1.16 -13.07 -37.49
C ASP A 74 1.37 -13.95 -36.24
N ALA A 75 0.28 -14.44 -35.65
CA ALA A 75 0.35 -15.21 -34.40
C ALA A 75 1.15 -16.52 -34.52
N ALA A 76 1.28 -17.08 -35.72
CA ALA A 76 2.12 -18.25 -35.99
C ALA A 76 3.61 -17.90 -36.16
N SER A 77 3.96 -16.61 -36.28
CA SER A 77 5.36 -16.17 -36.33
C SER A 77 6.08 -16.52 -35.04
N HIS A 78 7.37 -16.82 -35.18
CA HIS A 78 8.26 -17.09 -34.05
C HIS A 78 8.29 -15.87 -33.10
N TRP A 79 7.93 -16.09 -31.83
CA TRP A 79 7.93 -15.06 -30.79
C TRP A 79 9.05 -15.33 -29.82
N VAL A 80 9.97 -14.37 -29.71
CA VAL A 80 11.03 -14.38 -28.72
C VAL A 80 10.68 -13.39 -27.61
N GLU A 81 10.40 -13.93 -26.42
CA GLU A 81 10.23 -13.13 -25.21
C GLU A 81 11.55 -12.46 -24.82
N THR A 82 11.50 -11.20 -24.38
CA THR A 82 12.68 -10.37 -24.09
C THR A 82 12.58 -9.77 -22.69
N ARG A 83 13.65 -9.78 -21.90
CA ARG A 83 13.68 -9.29 -20.51
C ARG A 83 13.61 -7.77 -20.33
N PHE A 84 14.01 -6.99 -21.34
CA PHE A 84 14.08 -5.52 -21.25
C PHE A 84 13.38 -4.83 -22.43
N GLU A 85 13.11 -3.54 -22.32
CA GLU A 85 12.49 -2.69 -23.34
C GLU A 85 13.34 -1.48 -23.74
N CYS A 86 12.97 -0.79 -24.81
CA CYS A 86 13.56 0.51 -25.14
C CYS A 86 13.43 1.46 -23.94
N ARG A 87 14.52 2.18 -23.66
CA ARG A 87 14.73 3.12 -22.54
C ARG A 87 14.91 2.50 -21.17
N ASP A 88 14.87 1.17 -21.05
CA ASP A 88 15.26 0.53 -19.79
C ASP A 88 16.74 0.82 -19.51
N ARG A 89 17.03 1.17 -18.25
CA ARG A 89 18.39 1.31 -17.75
C ARG A 89 18.92 -0.04 -17.30
N VAL A 90 20.08 -0.41 -17.84
CA VAL A 90 20.74 -1.69 -17.62
C VAL A 90 22.18 -1.49 -17.19
N THR A 91 22.75 -2.52 -16.57
CA THR A 91 24.20 -2.64 -16.33
C THR A 91 24.68 -3.94 -16.94
N PRO A 92 25.88 -4.00 -17.50
CA PRO A 92 26.43 -5.25 -17.97
C PRO A 92 26.74 -6.16 -16.77
N THR A 93 26.55 -7.47 -16.93
CA THR A 93 26.84 -8.47 -15.89
C THR A 93 28.30 -8.90 -15.87
N ARG A 94 29.03 -8.60 -16.95
CA ARG A 94 30.46 -8.84 -17.15
C ARG A 94 31.08 -7.67 -17.90
N ARG A 95 32.41 -7.54 -17.86
CA ARG A 95 33.15 -6.54 -18.65
C ARG A 95 32.84 -6.72 -20.15
N LEU A 96 32.47 -5.63 -20.81
CA LEU A 96 32.28 -5.56 -22.26
C LEU A 96 33.48 -4.86 -22.90
N ALA A 97 34.03 -5.46 -23.95
CA ALA A 97 35.17 -4.92 -24.68
C ALA A 97 34.91 -4.95 -26.20
N VAL A 98 35.39 -3.92 -26.90
CA VAL A 98 35.37 -3.82 -28.36
C VAL A 98 36.81 -3.69 -28.84
N GLN A 99 37.25 -4.61 -29.71
CA GLN A 99 38.64 -4.63 -30.23
C GLN A 99 39.73 -4.63 -29.13
N GLY A 100 39.44 -5.22 -27.96
CA GLY A 100 40.37 -5.30 -26.83
C GLY A 100 40.27 -4.14 -25.83
N GLU A 101 39.59 -3.05 -26.20
CA GLU A 101 39.35 -1.90 -25.31
C GLU A 101 38.10 -2.10 -24.48
N VAL A 102 38.18 -1.80 -23.19
CA VAL A 102 37.05 -1.95 -22.26
C VAL A 102 36.09 -0.78 -22.45
N VAL A 103 34.85 -1.09 -22.83
CA VAL A 103 33.81 -0.09 -23.14
C VAL A 103 32.81 0.07 -22.00
N ALA A 104 32.53 -1.01 -21.25
CA ALA A 104 31.64 -0.94 -20.10
C ALA A 104 31.98 -2.02 -19.06
N GLU A 105 31.97 -1.65 -17.78
CA GLU A 105 32.15 -2.56 -16.66
C GLU A 105 30.84 -2.76 -15.88
N PRO A 106 30.69 -3.85 -15.10
CA PRO A 106 29.57 -3.96 -14.17
C PRO A 106 29.46 -2.73 -13.26
N GLY A 107 28.28 -2.13 -13.20
CA GLY A 107 28.01 -0.84 -12.56
C GLY A 107 27.88 0.32 -13.54
N ALA A 108 28.41 0.20 -14.77
CA ALA A 108 28.20 1.18 -15.82
C ALA A 108 26.72 1.21 -16.24
N VAL A 109 26.18 2.42 -16.35
CA VAL A 109 24.79 2.65 -16.77
C VAL A 109 24.71 2.61 -18.28
N GLY A 110 23.95 1.66 -18.81
CA GLY A 110 23.51 1.62 -20.19
C GLY A 110 22.01 1.91 -20.31
N GLU A 111 21.59 2.46 -21.45
CA GLU A 111 20.17 2.63 -21.80
C GLU A 111 19.88 1.82 -23.08
N ILE A 112 18.81 1.02 -23.08
CA ILE A 112 18.43 0.26 -24.26
C ILE A 112 17.83 1.22 -25.30
N LEU A 113 18.41 1.26 -26.49
CA LEU A 113 17.88 2.02 -27.62
C LEU A 113 16.93 1.20 -28.48
N ARG A 114 17.18 -0.11 -28.59
CA ARG A 114 16.42 -0.99 -29.49
C ARG A 114 16.51 -2.44 -29.03
N VAL A 115 15.40 -3.16 -29.13
CA VAL A 115 15.31 -4.61 -28.92
C VAL A 115 15.54 -5.34 -30.25
N VAL A 116 16.49 -6.28 -30.28
CA VAL A 116 16.81 -7.13 -31.44
C VAL A 116 16.41 -8.57 -31.10
N ARG A 117 15.21 -8.98 -31.54
CA ARG A 117 14.62 -10.28 -31.17
C ARG A 117 15.26 -11.46 -31.90
N ASP A 118 15.69 -11.27 -33.14
CA ASP A 118 16.19 -12.33 -34.03
C ASP A 118 17.71 -12.29 -34.23
N ALA A 119 18.48 -12.01 -33.18
CA ALA A 119 19.93 -12.08 -33.28
C ALA A 119 20.42 -13.55 -33.30
N PRO A 120 21.58 -13.86 -33.90
CA PRO A 120 22.06 -15.24 -34.08
C PRO A 120 22.18 -16.06 -32.79
N THR A 121 22.33 -15.40 -31.64
CA THR A 121 22.54 -16.02 -30.32
C THR A 121 21.35 -15.85 -29.38
N GLY A 122 20.15 -15.58 -29.91
CA GLY A 122 18.97 -15.22 -29.13
C GLY A 122 18.80 -13.70 -28.98
N PRO A 123 17.89 -13.23 -28.11
CA PRO A 123 17.57 -11.81 -28.02
C PRO A 123 18.78 -10.97 -27.62
N ALA A 124 18.95 -9.83 -28.29
CA ALA A 124 20.00 -8.86 -28.03
C ALA A 124 19.41 -7.44 -27.99
N TYR A 125 20.20 -6.49 -27.50
CA TYR A 125 19.78 -5.11 -27.34
C TYR A 125 20.85 -4.19 -27.90
N GLN A 126 20.45 -3.15 -28.63
CA GLN A 126 21.35 -2.01 -28.84
C GLN A 126 21.30 -1.17 -27.56
N VAL A 127 22.41 -1.13 -26.84
CA VAL A 127 22.54 -0.42 -25.56
C VAL A 127 23.52 0.72 -25.74
N ARG A 128 23.11 1.91 -25.34
CA ARG A 128 23.96 3.10 -25.26
C ARG A 128 24.64 3.14 -23.90
N PHE A 129 25.95 2.95 -23.89
CA PHE A 129 26.85 3.28 -22.78
C PHE A 129 27.50 4.64 -23.04
N PRO A 130 28.12 5.30 -22.03
CA PRO A 130 28.85 6.54 -22.23
C PRO A 130 29.89 6.39 -23.37
N GLY A 131 29.72 7.16 -24.45
CA GLY A 131 30.63 7.18 -25.59
C GLY A 131 30.49 6.03 -26.60
N HIS A 132 29.65 5.01 -26.34
CA HIS A 132 29.57 3.82 -27.19
C HIS A 132 28.16 3.23 -27.26
N THR A 133 27.75 2.81 -28.45
CA THR A 133 26.55 1.99 -28.65
C THR A 133 26.95 0.58 -29.02
N LEU A 134 26.53 -0.40 -28.23
CA LEU A 134 26.88 -1.81 -28.39
C LEU A 134 25.64 -2.65 -28.64
N GLN A 135 25.76 -3.69 -29.45
CA GLN A 135 24.78 -4.77 -29.45
C GLN A 135 25.18 -5.80 -28.39
N VAL A 136 24.41 -5.88 -27.32
CA VAL A 136 24.70 -6.71 -26.16
C VAL A 136 23.65 -7.83 -26.07
N PRO A 137 24.07 -9.10 -25.98
CA PRO A 137 23.13 -10.20 -25.84
C PRO A 137 22.42 -10.11 -24.49
N GLU A 138 21.16 -10.55 -24.45
CA GLU A 138 20.30 -10.38 -23.27
C GLU A 138 20.97 -10.84 -21.98
N HIS A 139 21.57 -12.03 -21.97
CA HIS A 139 22.20 -12.64 -20.79
C HIS A 139 23.38 -11.84 -20.22
N ALA A 140 23.97 -10.93 -21.00
CA ALA A 140 25.06 -10.05 -20.58
C ALA A 140 24.57 -8.75 -19.91
N LEU A 141 23.26 -8.58 -19.74
CA LEU A 141 22.64 -7.41 -19.11
C LEU A 141 21.84 -7.81 -17.86
N ALA A 142 21.85 -6.90 -16.88
CA ALA A 142 20.97 -6.89 -15.72
C ALA A 142 20.27 -5.52 -15.63
N ALA A 143 19.07 -5.47 -15.06
CA ALA A 143 18.41 -4.21 -14.79
C ALA A 143 19.25 -3.39 -13.79
N LEU A 144 19.50 -2.12 -14.10
CA LEU A 144 20.11 -1.22 -13.12
C LEU A 144 19.04 -0.91 -12.06
N ALA A 145 19.34 -1.15 -10.78
CA ALA A 145 18.43 -0.78 -9.71
C ALA A 145 18.23 0.74 -9.75
N ALA A 146 17.01 1.21 -10.00
CA ALA A 146 16.67 2.60 -9.78
C ALA A 146 16.83 2.87 -8.28
N GLU A 147 17.72 3.79 -7.93
CA GLU A 147 17.88 4.23 -6.55
C GLU A 147 16.54 4.80 -6.07
N VAL A 148 16.05 4.32 -4.93
CA VAL A 148 14.89 4.88 -4.26
C VAL A 148 15.38 6.09 -3.46
N PRO A 149 15.01 7.33 -3.82
CA PRO A 149 15.50 8.50 -3.11
C PRO A 149 15.15 8.42 -1.63
N ALA A 150 16.13 8.64 -0.77
CA ALA A 150 15.94 8.61 0.67
C ALA A 150 14.89 9.66 1.09
N VAL A 151 14.01 9.29 2.02
CA VAL A 151 13.04 10.21 2.64
C VAL A 151 13.79 11.19 3.53
N THR A 152 13.62 12.48 3.26
CA THR A 152 14.21 13.57 4.04
C THR A 152 13.36 13.93 5.25
N ASP A 153 13.91 14.71 6.17
CA ASP A 153 13.15 15.20 7.33
C ASP A 153 12.00 16.12 6.91
N GLU A 154 12.21 16.91 5.85
CA GLU A 154 11.17 17.76 5.26
C GLU A 154 10.00 16.93 4.71
N ASP A 155 10.28 15.77 4.11
CA ASP A 155 9.24 14.84 3.64
C ASP A 155 8.38 14.32 4.82
N VAL A 156 9.02 14.02 5.95
CA VAL A 156 8.37 13.55 7.18
C VAL A 156 7.49 14.65 7.78
N GLU A 157 8.03 15.86 7.93
CA GLU A 157 7.30 17.01 8.45
C GLU A 157 6.09 17.36 7.59
N ARG A 158 6.29 17.43 6.27
CA ARG A 158 5.20 17.68 5.32
C ARG A 158 4.11 16.62 5.43
N PHE A 159 4.48 15.35 5.45
CA PHE A 159 3.50 14.27 5.59
C PHE A 159 2.70 14.36 6.89
N TYR A 160 3.36 14.67 8.01
CA TYR A 160 2.71 14.86 9.30
C TYR A 160 1.68 15.99 9.26
N HIS A 161 2.06 17.17 8.75
CA HIS A 161 1.19 18.34 8.69
C HIS A 161 0.05 18.23 7.68
N GLU A 162 0.24 17.51 6.57
CA GLU A 162 -0.79 17.26 5.56
C GLU A 162 -1.78 16.16 5.95
N ASN A 163 -1.45 15.33 6.96
CA ASN A 163 -2.27 14.18 7.37
C ASN A 163 -2.60 14.16 8.89
N PRO A 164 -3.08 15.26 9.50
CA PRO A 164 -3.27 15.34 10.94
C PRO A 164 -4.25 14.28 11.47
N GLU A 165 -5.29 13.94 10.69
CA GLU A 165 -6.27 12.92 11.07
C GLU A 165 -5.66 11.51 11.24
N ARG A 166 -4.53 11.21 10.58
CA ARG A 166 -3.84 9.90 10.74
C ARG A 166 -3.13 9.77 12.07
N PHE A 167 -2.88 10.89 12.74
CA PHE A 167 -2.15 10.96 14.01
C PHE A 167 -3.06 11.41 15.14
N ARG A 168 -4.35 11.57 14.86
CA ARG A 168 -5.36 11.86 15.86
C ARG A 168 -5.50 10.68 16.81
N ARG A 169 -5.52 11.00 18.10
CA ARG A 169 -5.86 10.08 19.18
C ARG A 169 -7.21 10.51 19.72
N ASP A 170 -8.10 9.55 19.86
CA ASP A 170 -9.41 9.80 20.44
C ASP A 170 -9.34 10.01 21.96
N GLU A 171 -10.43 10.50 22.53
CA GLU A 171 -10.57 10.62 23.98
C GLU A 171 -10.34 9.27 24.65
N THR A 172 -9.55 9.28 25.71
CA THR A 172 -9.35 8.11 26.57
C THR A 172 -9.49 8.49 28.03
N ARG A 173 -9.81 7.53 28.89
CA ARG A 173 -9.95 7.76 30.34
C ARG A 173 -9.09 6.78 31.10
N THR A 174 -8.34 7.27 32.10
CA THR A 174 -7.72 6.35 33.07
C THR A 174 -8.81 5.89 34.03
N VAL A 175 -9.06 4.58 34.08
CA VAL A 175 -10.14 4.01 34.90
C VAL A 175 -9.62 2.98 35.88
N ARG A 176 -10.19 3.03 37.09
CA ARG A 176 -10.20 1.92 38.04
C ARG A 176 -11.60 1.35 38.15
N HIS A 177 -11.69 0.05 38.38
CA HIS A 177 -12.96 -0.59 38.68
C HIS A 177 -12.84 -1.61 39.80
N LEU A 178 -13.97 -1.87 40.44
CA LEU A 178 -14.18 -2.91 41.44
C LEU A 178 -15.36 -3.74 40.99
N LEU A 179 -15.19 -5.05 40.87
CA LEU A 179 -16.25 -6.01 40.54
C LEU A 179 -16.71 -6.79 41.78
N ILE A 180 -18.02 -6.88 41.97
CA ILE A 180 -18.69 -7.80 42.89
C ILE A 180 -19.61 -8.70 42.06
N THR A 181 -19.29 -9.99 42.01
CA THR A 181 -20.13 -10.96 41.30
C THR A 181 -21.44 -11.19 42.04
N ILE A 182 -22.49 -11.50 41.28
CA ILE A 182 -23.76 -11.98 41.83
C ILE A 182 -23.77 -13.49 41.64
N ASN A 183 -23.83 -14.23 42.73
CA ASN A 183 -23.93 -15.68 42.71
C ASN A 183 -24.72 -16.17 43.93
N ASP A 184 -25.91 -16.71 43.68
CA ASP A 184 -26.81 -17.18 44.72
C ASP A 184 -26.34 -18.46 45.41
N ASP A 185 -25.37 -19.19 44.84
CA ASP A 185 -24.72 -20.34 45.49
C ASP A 185 -23.79 -19.90 46.64
N PHE A 186 -23.38 -18.63 46.65
CA PHE A 186 -22.53 -18.06 47.69
C PHE A 186 -23.34 -17.10 48.56
N PRO A 187 -23.56 -17.41 49.86
CA PRO A 187 -24.35 -16.56 50.74
C PRO A 187 -23.88 -15.10 50.80
N GLU A 188 -22.59 -14.83 50.63
CA GLU A 188 -22.00 -13.48 50.66
C GLU A 188 -22.31 -12.65 49.40
N ASN A 189 -22.68 -13.31 48.29
CA ASN A 189 -22.80 -12.72 46.95
C ASN A 189 -24.19 -12.92 46.34
N THR A 190 -25.22 -13.20 47.14
CA THR A 190 -26.61 -13.12 46.67
C THR A 190 -26.89 -11.72 46.12
N ARG A 191 -27.81 -11.60 45.16
CA ARG A 191 -28.09 -10.31 44.50
C ARG A 191 -28.28 -9.15 45.47
N GLN A 192 -29.06 -9.36 46.53
CA GLN A 192 -29.33 -8.34 47.55
C GLN A 192 -28.06 -7.92 48.32
N ARG A 193 -27.21 -8.88 48.71
CA ARG A 193 -25.99 -8.62 49.49
C ARG A 193 -24.90 -7.99 48.63
N ALA A 194 -24.72 -8.49 47.40
CA ALA A 194 -23.84 -7.91 46.40
C ALA A 194 -24.18 -6.44 46.15
N TRP A 195 -25.47 -6.12 45.97
CA TRP A 195 -25.95 -4.76 45.76
C TRP A 195 -25.67 -3.84 46.95
N ALA A 196 -26.07 -4.26 48.15
CA ALA A 196 -25.81 -3.47 49.37
C ALA A 196 -24.31 -3.24 49.61
N ARG A 197 -23.46 -4.22 49.28
CA ARG A 197 -21.99 -4.10 49.37
C ARG A 197 -21.47 -3.09 48.35
N ALA A 198 -21.93 -3.17 47.10
CA ALA A 198 -21.53 -2.25 46.03
C ALA A 198 -21.96 -0.80 46.35
N GLU A 199 -23.21 -0.56 46.76
CA GLU A 199 -23.70 0.78 47.13
C GLU A 199 -22.90 1.39 48.28
N LYS A 200 -22.63 0.59 49.32
CA LYS A 200 -21.82 1.04 50.46
C LYS A 200 -20.40 1.41 50.03
N LEU A 201 -19.79 0.64 49.13
CA LEU A 201 -18.48 0.94 48.59
C LEU A 201 -18.52 2.19 47.72
N THR A 202 -19.50 2.34 46.83
CA THR A 202 -19.68 3.56 46.03
C THR A 202 -19.76 4.79 46.93
N GLY A 203 -20.64 4.80 47.94
CA GLY A 203 -20.80 5.96 48.82
C GLY A 203 -19.52 6.31 49.58
N LYS A 204 -18.81 5.30 50.10
CA LYS A 204 -17.53 5.50 50.78
C LYS A 204 -16.46 6.05 49.83
N LEU A 205 -16.39 5.52 48.62
CA LEU A 205 -15.37 5.87 47.62
C LEU A 205 -15.67 7.21 46.95
N ALA A 206 -16.95 7.59 46.79
CA ALA A 206 -17.33 8.92 46.34
C ALA A 206 -16.92 10.00 47.36
N ALA A 207 -16.95 9.69 48.66
CA ALA A 207 -16.48 10.59 49.70
C ALA A 207 -14.95 10.68 49.80
N ASP A 208 -14.23 9.57 49.55
CA ASP A 208 -12.76 9.54 49.54
C ASP A 208 -12.21 8.59 48.46
N PRO A 209 -12.07 9.05 47.20
CA PRO A 209 -11.61 8.23 46.08
C PRO A 209 -10.19 7.67 46.26
N ARG A 210 -9.36 8.27 47.12
CA ARG A 210 -7.99 7.78 47.41
C ARG A 210 -8.00 6.37 48.02
N GLY A 211 -9.11 5.97 48.64
CA GLY A 211 -9.30 4.63 49.19
C GLY A 211 -9.62 3.56 48.15
N PHE A 212 -9.77 3.91 46.87
CA PHE A 212 -10.25 2.98 45.83
C PHE A 212 -9.34 1.77 45.65
N ALA A 213 -8.02 1.99 45.56
CA ALA A 213 -7.07 0.89 45.36
C ALA A 213 -7.15 -0.16 46.48
N ALA A 214 -7.15 0.29 47.74
CA ALA A 214 -7.27 -0.59 48.90
C ALA A 214 -8.65 -1.27 48.99
N ALA A 215 -9.72 -0.61 48.54
CA ALA A 215 -11.04 -1.22 48.47
C ALA A 215 -11.12 -2.29 47.38
N ALA A 216 -10.52 -2.04 46.21
CA ALA A 216 -10.46 -2.99 45.12
C ALA A 216 -9.66 -4.24 45.50
N GLU A 217 -8.47 -4.08 46.11
CA GLU A 217 -7.65 -5.20 46.61
C GLU A 217 -8.40 -6.09 47.61
N ARG A 218 -9.27 -5.51 48.43
CA ARG A 218 -9.98 -6.23 49.51
C ARG A 218 -11.31 -6.83 49.09
N HIS A 219 -12.01 -6.20 48.16
CA HIS A 219 -13.41 -6.50 47.89
C HIS A 219 -13.72 -6.84 46.43
N SER A 220 -12.78 -6.62 45.52
CA SER A 220 -13.00 -6.91 44.10
C SER A 220 -12.72 -8.37 43.78
N GLU A 221 -13.56 -8.95 42.94
CA GLU A 221 -13.37 -10.27 42.32
C GLU A 221 -12.82 -10.15 40.88
N CYS A 222 -12.29 -8.96 40.57
CA CYS A 222 -11.49 -8.55 39.41
C CYS A 222 -10.05 -9.09 39.42
N PRO A 223 -9.43 -9.69 38.37
CA PRO A 223 -7.97 -9.79 38.34
C PRO A 223 -7.24 -8.44 38.49
N SER A 224 -7.88 -7.33 38.08
CA SER A 224 -7.39 -5.97 38.29
C SER A 224 -7.25 -5.58 39.78
N ALA A 225 -7.88 -6.32 40.70
CA ALA A 225 -7.78 -6.11 42.15
C ALA A 225 -6.33 -6.09 42.62
N LEU A 226 -5.46 -6.94 42.04
CA LEU A 226 -4.03 -7.01 42.35
C LEU A 226 -3.27 -5.71 42.04
N HIS A 227 -3.84 -4.85 41.21
CA HIS A 227 -3.30 -3.55 40.82
C HIS A 227 -4.18 -2.40 41.34
N GLY A 228 -4.89 -2.63 42.46
CA GLY A 228 -5.80 -1.65 43.04
C GLY A 228 -6.98 -1.32 42.13
N GLY A 229 -7.46 -2.28 41.34
CA GLY A 229 -8.55 -2.10 40.39
C GLY A 229 -8.17 -1.36 39.12
N LEU A 230 -6.89 -1.08 38.86
CA LEU A 230 -6.46 -0.34 37.67
C LEU A 230 -6.72 -1.15 36.40
N VAL A 231 -7.51 -0.59 35.49
CA VAL A 231 -7.70 -1.09 34.13
C VAL A 231 -6.71 -0.40 33.19
N GLY A 232 -6.40 0.87 33.46
CA GLY A 232 -5.48 1.68 32.66
C GLY A 232 -6.21 2.73 31.82
N ARG A 233 -5.57 3.17 30.73
CA ARG A 233 -6.12 4.15 29.80
C ARG A 233 -7.00 3.44 28.77
N VAL A 234 -8.30 3.69 28.81
CA VAL A 234 -9.30 3.05 27.95
C VAL A 234 -9.90 4.05 26.95
N PRO A 235 -9.96 3.74 25.65
CA PRO A 235 -10.79 4.44 24.69
C PRO A 235 -12.25 3.99 24.81
N ARG A 236 -13.13 4.77 24.18
CA ARG A 236 -14.56 4.46 24.13
C ARG A 236 -14.82 3.18 23.36
N GLY A 237 -15.77 2.37 23.83
CA GLY A 237 -16.17 1.10 23.24
C GLY A 237 -15.29 -0.10 23.62
N GLN A 238 -14.32 0.06 24.54
CA GLN A 238 -13.46 -1.05 24.98
C GLN A 238 -14.04 -1.83 26.17
N LEU A 239 -14.91 -1.21 26.98
CA LEU A 239 -15.56 -1.85 28.12
C LEU A 239 -16.93 -2.43 27.73
N HIS A 240 -17.54 -3.20 28.64
CA HIS A 240 -18.96 -3.57 28.53
C HIS A 240 -19.82 -2.31 28.37
N GLU A 241 -20.88 -2.40 27.57
CA GLU A 241 -21.70 -1.25 27.14
C GLU A 241 -22.15 -0.38 28.32
N GLU A 242 -22.60 -0.99 29.41
CA GLU A 242 -23.08 -0.30 30.60
C GLU A 242 -21.95 0.47 31.32
N LEU A 243 -20.75 -0.12 31.35
CA LEU A 243 -19.57 0.50 31.95
C LEU A 243 -19.00 1.60 31.08
N ASP A 244 -18.98 1.40 29.76
CA ASP A 244 -18.50 2.39 28.81
C ASP A 244 -19.40 3.63 28.83
N ALA A 245 -20.72 3.43 28.77
CA ALA A 245 -21.70 4.49 28.85
C ALA A 245 -21.55 5.28 30.17
N ALA A 246 -21.48 4.59 31.30
CA ALA A 246 -21.28 5.24 32.59
C ALA A 246 -19.92 5.97 32.66
N LEU A 247 -18.82 5.33 32.25
CA LEU A 247 -17.48 5.89 32.34
C LEU A 247 -17.32 7.17 31.54
N PHE A 248 -17.89 7.24 30.32
CA PHE A 248 -17.73 8.39 29.43
C PHE A 248 -18.67 9.58 29.78
N GLU A 249 -19.61 9.39 30.70
CA GLU A 249 -20.41 10.47 31.30
C GLU A 249 -19.80 11.06 32.58
N MET A 250 -18.81 10.40 33.18
CA MET A 250 -18.21 10.81 34.45
C MET A 250 -17.27 12.01 34.29
N ALA A 251 -17.10 12.79 35.35
CA ALA A 251 -16.02 13.75 35.49
C ALA A 251 -14.72 13.09 35.97
N ALA A 252 -13.57 13.73 35.73
CA ALA A 252 -12.31 13.28 36.32
C ALA A 252 -12.37 13.35 37.87
N GLY A 253 -11.94 12.29 38.53
CA GLY A 253 -12.06 12.06 39.97
C GLY A 253 -13.41 11.51 40.43
N GLU A 254 -14.41 11.39 39.55
CA GLU A 254 -15.74 10.90 39.93
C GLU A 254 -15.73 9.38 40.19
N VAL A 255 -16.48 8.97 41.21
CA VAL A 255 -16.81 7.57 41.47
C VAL A 255 -18.28 7.33 41.12
N ARG A 256 -18.56 6.28 40.36
CA ARG A 256 -19.92 5.92 39.94
C ARG A 256 -20.18 4.43 40.13
N GLY A 257 -21.38 4.09 40.58
CA GLY A 257 -21.86 2.72 40.72
C GLY A 257 -22.98 2.59 41.76
N PRO A 258 -23.54 1.40 41.98
CA PRO A 258 -23.25 0.17 41.25
C PRO A 258 -23.72 0.24 39.78
N VAL A 259 -22.90 -0.23 38.85
CA VAL A 259 -23.27 -0.45 37.45
C VAL A 259 -23.34 -1.95 37.20
N GLU A 260 -24.48 -2.46 36.78
CA GLU A 260 -24.67 -3.90 36.54
C GLU A 260 -24.22 -4.27 35.12
N THR A 261 -23.49 -5.38 35.00
CA THR A 261 -23.15 -6.05 33.75
C THR A 261 -23.42 -7.54 33.87
N ALA A 262 -23.20 -8.30 32.80
CA ALA A 262 -23.23 -9.75 32.82
C ALA A 262 -22.25 -10.40 33.83
N MET A 263 -21.20 -9.68 34.25
CA MET A 263 -20.22 -10.19 35.23
C MET A 263 -20.63 -9.93 36.68
N GLY A 264 -21.59 -9.04 36.92
CA GLY A 264 -22.01 -8.60 38.25
C GLY A 264 -22.05 -7.08 38.38
N LEU A 265 -21.80 -6.59 39.58
CA LEU A 265 -21.90 -5.16 39.92
C LEU A 265 -20.53 -4.52 39.95
N HIS A 266 -20.42 -3.38 39.29
CA HIS A 266 -19.18 -2.62 39.19
C HIS A 266 -19.29 -1.28 39.89
N VAL A 267 -18.19 -0.86 40.52
CA VAL A 267 -17.95 0.53 40.92
C VAL A 267 -16.78 1.03 40.08
N LEU A 268 -16.93 2.20 39.48
CA LEU A 268 -15.96 2.84 38.60
C LEU A 268 -15.38 4.08 39.27
N LEU A 269 -14.10 4.34 39.02
CA LEU A 269 -13.44 5.62 39.27
C LEU A 269 -12.79 6.08 37.97
N CYS A 270 -13.23 7.24 37.47
CA CYS A 270 -12.54 7.93 36.39
C CYS A 270 -11.40 8.73 37.01
N GLU A 271 -10.16 8.26 36.95
CA GLU A 271 -9.04 8.99 37.55
C GLU A 271 -8.68 10.23 36.75
N THR A 272 -8.66 10.13 35.42
CA THR A 272 -8.22 11.20 34.53
C THR A 272 -8.91 11.07 33.18
N ILE A 273 -9.33 12.20 32.61
CA ILE A 273 -9.81 12.30 31.23
C ILE A 273 -8.65 12.82 30.37
N HIS A 274 -8.31 12.07 29.33
CA HIS A 274 -7.33 12.47 28.32
C HIS A 274 -8.10 12.90 27.07
N PRO A 275 -8.16 14.21 26.78
CA PRO A 275 -8.91 14.71 25.63
C PRO A 275 -8.32 14.19 24.32
N PRO A 276 -9.11 14.21 23.23
CA PRO A 276 -8.58 13.89 21.92
C PRO A 276 -7.49 14.91 21.54
N ASP A 277 -6.41 14.43 20.96
CA ASP A 277 -5.29 15.26 20.51
C ASP A 277 -4.67 14.70 19.23
N VAL A 278 -3.67 15.41 18.71
CA VAL A 278 -2.82 14.90 17.63
C VAL A 278 -1.50 14.51 18.27
N ALA A 279 -1.08 13.25 18.07
CA ALA A 279 0.18 12.76 18.60
C ALA A 279 1.34 13.63 18.11
N PRO A 280 2.20 14.16 19.00
CA PRO A 280 3.29 15.05 18.61
C PRO A 280 4.30 14.31 17.72
N LEU A 281 4.95 15.06 16.82
CA LEU A 281 6.00 14.55 15.93
C LEU A 281 7.33 14.37 16.68
N ASP A 282 7.35 13.42 17.61
CA ASP A 282 8.56 12.96 18.31
C ASP A 282 9.44 12.05 17.44
N ASP A 283 10.63 11.70 17.94
CA ASP A 283 11.62 10.92 17.20
C ASP A 283 11.11 9.53 16.79
N GLU A 284 10.30 8.88 17.63
CA GLU A 284 9.72 7.57 17.32
C GLU A 284 8.71 7.68 16.17
N LEU A 285 7.83 8.68 16.22
CA LEU A 285 6.85 8.93 15.17
C LEU A 285 7.53 9.33 13.85
N ARG A 286 8.61 10.14 13.91
CA ARG A 286 9.40 10.54 12.75
C ARG A 286 9.97 9.33 12.02
N GLU A 287 10.60 8.41 12.75
CA GLU A 287 11.20 7.21 12.15
C GLU A 287 10.14 6.26 11.59
N ARG A 288 8.99 6.13 12.26
CA ARG A 288 7.85 5.36 11.74
C ARG A 288 7.31 5.92 10.43
N ILE A 289 7.12 7.25 10.36
CA ILE A 289 6.69 7.93 9.12
C ILE A 289 7.75 7.74 8.03
N ARG A 290 9.04 7.94 8.35
CA ARG A 290 10.14 7.78 7.39
C ARG A 290 10.15 6.39 6.78
N GLY A 291 10.06 5.35 7.61
CA GLY A 291 10.00 3.96 7.15
C GLY A 291 8.82 3.71 6.20
N ALA A 292 7.62 4.17 6.60
CA ALA A 292 6.42 4.02 5.77
C ALA A 292 6.54 4.74 4.41
N LEU A 293 7.07 5.97 4.40
CA LEU A 293 7.30 6.73 3.17
C LEU A 293 8.38 6.09 2.29
N GLN A 294 9.43 5.53 2.89
CA GLN A 294 10.51 4.86 2.16
C GLN A 294 9.98 3.59 1.47
N GLU A 295 9.17 2.79 2.18
CA GLU A 295 8.48 1.65 1.59
C GLU A 295 7.55 2.06 0.46
N GLN A 296 6.77 3.14 0.65
CA GLN A 296 5.88 3.66 -0.38
C GLN A 296 6.64 4.07 -1.63
N ARG A 297 7.77 4.78 -1.48
CA ARG A 297 8.65 5.15 -2.61
C ARG A 297 9.23 3.92 -3.29
N ALA A 298 9.68 2.92 -2.53
CA ALA A 298 10.21 1.69 -3.09
C ALA A 298 9.16 0.92 -3.90
N ARG A 299 7.93 0.78 -3.36
CA ARG A 299 6.80 0.17 -4.08
C ARG A 299 6.45 0.97 -5.33
N GLN A 300 6.49 2.31 -5.26
CA GLN A 300 6.25 3.17 -6.41
C GLN A 300 7.28 2.95 -7.50
N VAL A 301 8.58 2.92 -7.17
CA VAL A 301 9.66 2.63 -8.11
C VAL A 301 9.51 1.22 -8.71
N GLN A 302 9.17 0.21 -7.91
CA GLN A 302 8.90 -1.14 -8.41
C GLN A 302 7.71 -1.19 -9.37
N ARG A 303 6.62 -0.48 -9.04
CA ARG A 303 5.44 -0.36 -9.91
C ARG A 303 5.77 0.38 -11.19
N ASP A 304 6.56 1.44 -11.10
CA ASP A 304 6.98 2.23 -12.25
C ASP A 304 7.93 1.43 -13.13
N ARG A 305 8.78 0.56 -12.57
CA ARG A 305 9.55 -0.44 -13.35
C ARG A 305 8.64 -1.42 -14.09
N ALA A 306 7.62 -1.95 -13.40
CA ALA A 306 6.64 -2.82 -14.05
C ALA A 306 5.86 -2.08 -15.15
N ARG A 307 5.75 -0.75 -15.08
CA ARG A 307 5.12 0.10 -16.10
C ARG A 307 6.06 0.55 -17.22
N ILE A 308 7.33 0.86 -16.94
CA ILE A 308 8.35 1.32 -17.90
C ILE A 308 8.86 0.17 -18.76
N GLY A 309 9.07 -1.01 -18.16
CA GLY A 309 9.20 -2.27 -18.90
C GLY A 309 7.91 -2.68 -19.62
N GLN A 310 6.94 -1.77 -19.71
CA GLN A 310 5.76 -1.86 -20.53
C GLN A 310 5.46 -0.56 -21.32
N GLY A 311 6.35 0.47 -21.37
CA GLY A 311 5.95 1.85 -21.74
C GLY A 311 7.01 2.81 -22.29
N GLY A 312 8.11 2.34 -22.87
CA GLY A 312 9.13 3.23 -23.46
C GLY A 312 8.87 3.59 -24.93
N GLU A 313 8.27 4.76 -25.21
CA GLU A 313 8.73 5.70 -26.26
C GLU A 313 7.85 6.97 -26.38
N SER A 314 8.26 8.06 -25.72
CA SER A 314 7.87 9.45 -26.00
C SER A 314 9.04 10.26 -26.57
N HIS A 315 8.84 10.73 -27.81
CA HIS A 315 9.24 12.02 -28.40
C HIS A 315 10.67 12.57 -28.22
N GLU A 316 11.34 12.78 -29.35
CA GLU A 316 12.20 13.97 -29.55
C GLU A 316 11.64 14.85 -30.68
N PRO A 317 11.70 16.20 -30.54
CA PRO A 317 11.19 17.15 -31.52
C PRO A 317 12.33 17.72 -32.38
N SER A 318 12.20 17.65 -33.68
CA SER A 318 12.99 18.45 -34.64
C SER A 318 12.37 18.23 -36.01
N GLY A 319 12.09 19.22 -36.83
CA GLY A 319 12.60 20.59 -36.85
C GLY A 319 12.45 21.04 -38.29
N VAL A 320 11.97 22.25 -38.46
CA VAL A 320 11.82 22.96 -39.74
C VAL A 320 13.14 22.91 -40.53
N GLY A 321 13.04 22.63 -41.82
CA GLY A 321 14.12 22.70 -42.80
C GLY A 321 13.64 22.23 -44.16
#